data_AF-A0A9W3ZYN6-F1
#
_entry.id   AF-A0A9W3ZYN6-F1
#
_cell.length_a   1.000
_cell.length_b   1.000
_cell.length_c   1.000
_cell.angle_alpha   90.00
_cell.angle_beta   90.00
_cell.angle_gamma   90.00
#
_symmetry.space_group_name_H-M   'P 1'
#
loop_
_entity.id
_entity.type
_entity.pdbx_description
1 polymer ?
#
loop_
_entity_poly.entity_id
_entity_poly.type
_entity_poly.pdbx_seq_one_letter_code
_entity_poly.pdbx_strand_id
1 'polypeptide(L)'
;MNNIRLESDKRLKKVIQSIHLKHKEYGYPRMKIALEEEGYFINHKKVYRLMSELNIQSIIRKKRRFFKGNYSNTFPNVLNREFKNRQQNEALVTDITYLRFQEGFRYLSVVQDIYNNEVVSWKISKRNDNELVLDTIEMLAQKRDVRGTILHSDQGFQYTSHAYNYKC
;
A
#
# COMPACT_ATOMS: atom_id res chain seq x y z
N MET A 1 -26.43 -35.68 -33.97
CA MET A 1 -25.27 -34.93 -33.43
C MET A 1 -25.62 -33.94 -32.31
N ASN A 2 -26.77 -33.25 -32.32
CA ASN A 2 -27.14 -32.32 -31.24
C ASN A 2 -27.32 -32.97 -29.85
N ASN A 3 -27.82 -34.22 -29.79
CA ASN A 3 -28.16 -34.88 -28.52
C ASN A 3 -26.92 -35.25 -27.67
N ILE A 4 -25.85 -35.75 -28.31
CA ILE A 4 -24.58 -36.12 -27.64
C ILE A 4 -23.88 -34.90 -27.03
N ARG A 5 -23.93 -33.76 -27.74
CA ARG A 5 -23.34 -32.51 -27.26
C ARG A 5 -24.09 -31.96 -26.03
N LEU A 6 -25.42 -32.10 -26.01
CA LEU A 6 -26.26 -31.66 -24.88
C LEU A 6 -25.98 -32.50 -23.62
N GLU A 7 -25.83 -33.82 -23.74
CA GLU A 7 -25.46 -34.68 -22.61
C GLU A 7 -24.05 -34.39 -22.07
N SER A 8 -23.08 -34.20 -22.96
CA SER A 8 -21.70 -33.83 -22.58
C SER A 8 -21.68 -32.51 -21.80
N ASP A 9 -22.40 -31.49 -22.27
CA ASP A 9 -22.49 -30.20 -21.60
C ASP A 9 -23.22 -30.31 -20.26
N LYS A 10 -24.25 -31.16 -20.14
CA LYS A 10 -24.96 -31.41 -18.89
C LYS A 10 -24.04 -32.03 -17.83
N ARG A 11 -23.19 -32.98 -18.20
CA ARG A 11 -22.18 -33.57 -17.28
C ARG A 11 -21.18 -32.51 -16.84
N LEU A 12 -20.66 -31.73 -17.78
CA LEU A 12 -19.65 -30.72 -17.51
C LEU A 12 -20.17 -29.58 -16.61
N LYS A 13 -21.44 -29.18 -16.78
CA LYS A 13 -22.11 -28.22 -15.90
C LYS A 13 -22.15 -28.69 -14.44
N LYS A 14 -22.41 -29.99 -14.19
CA LYS A 14 -22.39 -30.54 -12.83
C LYS A 14 -21.00 -30.45 -12.19
N VAL A 15 -19.94 -30.73 -12.95
CA VAL A 15 -18.56 -30.61 -12.48
C VAL A 15 -18.18 -29.15 -12.21
N ILE A 16 -18.57 -28.22 -13.09
CA ILE A 16 -18.36 -26.78 -12.87
C ILE A 16 -19.04 -26.32 -11.57
N GLN A 17 -20.27 -26.77 -11.32
CA GLN A 17 -20.98 -26.46 -10.08
C GLN A 17 -20.28 -27.03 -8.84
N SER A 18 -19.80 -28.28 -8.88
CA SER A 18 -19.12 -28.89 -7.74
C SER A 18 -17.80 -28.19 -7.40
N ILE A 19 -17.01 -27.82 -8.41
CA ILE A 19 -15.78 -27.04 -8.23
C ILE A 19 -16.11 -25.66 -7.67
N HIS A 20 -17.12 -24.97 -8.23
CA HIS A 20 -17.49 -23.62 -7.77
C HIS A 20 -18.00 -23.60 -6.32
N LEU A 21 -18.70 -24.65 -5.88
CA LEU A 21 -19.15 -24.77 -4.49
C LEU A 21 -17.97 -24.79 -3.50
N LYS A 22 -16.86 -25.44 -3.88
CA LYS A 22 -15.61 -25.48 -3.09
C LYS A 22 -14.78 -24.21 -3.23
N HIS A 23 -14.77 -23.62 -4.43
CA HIS A 23 -13.91 -22.48 -4.81
C HIS A 23 -14.73 -21.36 -5.46
N LYS A 24 -15.47 -20.63 -4.63
CA LYS A 24 -16.37 -19.55 -5.09
C LYS A 24 -15.62 -18.39 -5.76
N GLU A 25 -14.34 -18.23 -5.46
CA GLU A 25 -13.46 -17.21 -6.04
C GLU A 25 -12.96 -17.56 -7.46
N TYR A 26 -13.24 -18.76 -7.99
CA TYR A 26 -12.75 -19.14 -9.32
C TYR A 26 -13.59 -18.51 -10.43
N GLY A 27 -12.95 -17.65 -11.22
CA GLY A 27 -13.44 -17.26 -12.55
C GLY A 27 -13.14 -18.32 -13.59
N TYR A 28 -13.64 -18.14 -14.82
CA TYR A 28 -13.48 -19.13 -15.89
C TYR A 28 -12.02 -19.54 -16.21
N PRO A 29 -10.97 -18.69 -16.06
CA PRO A 29 -9.60 -19.13 -16.28
C PRO A 29 -9.14 -20.15 -15.22
N ARG A 30 -9.45 -19.91 -13.94
CA ARG A 30 -9.15 -20.85 -12.85
C ARG A 30 -10.02 -22.09 -12.91
N MET A 31 -11.29 -21.93 -13.29
CA MET A 31 -12.19 -23.06 -13.52
C MET A 31 -11.67 -23.98 -14.63
N LYS A 32 -11.08 -23.44 -15.71
CA LYS A 32 -10.45 -24.24 -16.76
C LYS A 32 -9.32 -25.12 -16.19
N ILE A 33 -8.43 -24.53 -15.39
CA ILE A 33 -7.31 -25.27 -14.79
C ILE A 33 -7.84 -26.38 -13.88
N ALA A 34 -8.80 -26.07 -13.01
CA ALA A 34 -9.42 -27.07 -12.13
C ALA A 34 -10.12 -28.19 -12.92
N LEU A 35 -10.74 -27.87 -14.06
CA LEU A 35 -11.33 -28.88 -14.95
C LEU A 35 -10.26 -29.74 -15.62
N GLU A 36 -9.11 -29.18 -16.00
CA GLU A 36 -7.98 -29.94 -16.55
C GLU A 36 -7.39 -30.91 -15.50
N GLU A 37 -7.31 -30.49 -14.23
CA GLU A 37 -6.91 -31.35 -13.10
C GLU A 37 -7.90 -32.51 -12.87
N GLU A 38 -9.18 -32.30 -13.14
CA GLU A 38 -10.24 -33.33 -13.12
C GLU A 38 -10.32 -34.15 -14.44
N GLY A 39 -9.35 -33.97 -15.35
CA GLY A 39 -9.25 -34.70 -16.62
C GLY A 39 -10.08 -34.16 -17.79
N TYR A 40 -10.66 -32.96 -17.65
CA TYR A 40 -11.46 -32.29 -18.68
C TYR A 40 -10.66 -31.22 -19.43
N PHE A 41 -10.03 -31.61 -20.54
CA PHE A 41 -9.29 -30.68 -21.42
C PHE A 41 -10.24 -29.94 -22.37
N ILE A 42 -10.72 -28.78 -21.97
CA ILE A 42 -11.67 -27.98 -22.74
C ILE A 42 -11.23 -26.53 -22.94
N ASN A 43 -11.63 -25.94 -24.06
CA ASN A 43 -11.32 -24.56 -24.38
C ASN A 43 -11.97 -23.59 -23.37
N HIS A 44 -11.23 -22.56 -22.95
CA HIS A 44 -11.70 -21.53 -22.03
C HIS A 44 -13.01 -20.85 -22.48
N LYS A 45 -13.25 -20.71 -23.79
CA LYS A 45 -14.51 -20.17 -24.34
C LYS A 45 -15.72 -21.07 -24.00
N LYS A 46 -15.52 -22.39 -23.99
CA LYS A 46 -16.56 -23.35 -23.60
C LYS A 46 -16.82 -23.29 -22.10
N VAL A 47 -15.78 -23.21 -21.28
CA VAL A 47 -15.88 -23.01 -19.82
C VAL A 47 -16.68 -21.74 -19.52
N TYR A 48 -16.30 -20.63 -20.17
CA TYR A 48 -16.98 -19.34 -20.04
C TYR A 48 -18.47 -19.45 -20.38
N ARG A 49 -18.82 -19.97 -21.57
CA ARG A 49 -20.22 -20.16 -21.97
C ARG A 49 -21.02 -20.97 -20.94
N LEU A 50 -20.48 -22.10 -20.48
CA LEU A 50 -21.19 -22.97 -19.53
C LEU A 50 -21.35 -22.31 -18.16
N MET A 51 -20.34 -21.57 -17.68
CA MET A 51 -20.46 -20.79 -16.44
C MET A 51 -21.51 -19.67 -16.58
N SER A 52 -21.56 -18.98 -17.73
CA SER A 52 -22.58 -17.97 -18.02
C SER A 52 -23.98 -18.56 -18.04
N GLU A 53 -24.18 -19.72 -18.70
CA GLU A 53 -25.47 -20.42 -18.71
C GLU A 53 -25.91 -20.90 -17.31
N LEU A 54 -24.97 -21.06 -16.38
CA LEU A 54 -25.24 -21.43 -14.99
C LEU A 54 -25.36 -20.21 -14.05
N ASN A 55 -25.20 -18.99 -14.56
CA ASN A 55 -25.08 -17.77 -13.77
C ASN A 55 -23.99 -17.84 -12.69
N ILE A 56 -22.90 -18.56 -12.96
CA ILE A 56 -21.76 -18.68 -12.06
C ILE A 56 -20.74 -17.59 -12.38
N GLN A 57 -20.34 -16.84 -11.35
CA GLN A 57 -19.31 -15.81 -11.42
C GLN A 57 -18.33 -15.93 -10.25
N SER A 58 -17.11 -15.44 -10.45
CA SER A 58 -16.12 -15.38 -9.37
C SER A 58 -16.59 -14.41 -8.28
N ILE A 59 -16.65 -14.90 -7.03
CA ILE A 59 -16.86 -14.06 -5.86
C ILE A 59 -15.52 -13.44 -5.48
N ILE A 60 -15.34 -12.17 -5.83
CA ILE A 60 -14.18 -11.39 -5.41
C ILE A 60 -14.40 -10.99 -3.94
N ARG A 61 -13.54 -11.47 -3.03
CA ARG A 61 -13.53 -10.98 -1.65
C ARG A 61 -13.27 -9.46 -1.67
N LYS A 62 -14.22 -8.68 -1.17
CA LYS A 62 -14.00 -7.25 -0.92
C LYS A 62 -12.79 -7.09 -0.02
N LYS A 63 -11.79 -6.31 -0.45
CA LYS A 63 -10.62 -5.97 0.38
C LYS A 63 -11.13 -5.40 1.70
N ARG A 64 -10.82 -6.05 2.82
CA ARG A 64 -11.14 -5.51 4.15
C ARG A 64 -10.37 -4.18 4.28
N ARG A 65 -11.09 -3.07 4.39
CA ARG A 65 -10.49 -1.80 4.78
C ARG A 65 -10.12 -1.95 6.24
N PHE A 66 -8.83 -1.93 6.55
CA PHE A 66 -8.36 -1.83 7.91
C PHE A 66 -8.75 -0.45 8.44
N PHE A 67 -9.76 -0.39 9.29
CA PHE A 67 -10.02 0.81 10.07
C PHE A 67 -9.06 0.77 11.25
N LYS A 68 -7.93 1.47 11.11
CA LYS A 68 -7.11 1.83 12.27
C LYS A 68 -8.03 2.60 13.24
N GLY A 69 -7.96 2.29 14.54
CA GLY A 69 -8.79 2.94 15.56
C GLY A 69 -8.65 4.47 15.55
N ASN A 70 -9.42 5.16 16.40
CA ASN A 70 -9.45 6.62 16.50
C ASN A 70 -8.04 7.21 16.34
N TYR A 71 -7.85 8.01 15.29
CA TYR A 71 -6.62 8.78 15.12
C TYR A 71 -6.49 9.68 16.35
N SER A 72 -5.52 9.41 17.21
CA SER A 72 -5.09 10.39 18.20
C SER A 72 -4.34 11.45 17.41
N ASN A 73 -5.03 12.54 17.05
CA ASN A 73 -4.33 13.72 16.54
C ASN A 73 -3.51 14.30 17.69
N THR A 74 -2.28 13.81 17.86
CA THR A 74 -1.37 14.26 18.90
C THR A 74 -1.02 15.73 18.71
N PHE A 75 -0.91 16.17 17.45
CA PHE A 75 -0.58 17.54 17.08
C PHE A 75 -1.52 18.09 15.99
N PRO A 76 -1.85 19.39 16.03
CA PRO A 76 -2.66 20.02 15.00
C PRO A 76 -1.89 20.15 13.67
N ASN A 77 -2.60 20.01 12.55
CA ASN A 77 -2.01 20.23 11.22
C ASN A 77 -2.00 21.73 10.88
N VAL A 78 -0.90 22.41 11.22
CA VAL A 78 -0.72 23.86 10.97
C VAL A 78 -0.53 24.16 9.48
N LEU A 79 0.22 23.32 8.75
CA LEU A 79 0.55 23.57 7.33
C LEU A 79 -0.66 23.37 6.41
N ASN A 80 -1.62 22.53 6.80
CA ASN A 80 -2.91 22.32 6.13
C ASN A 80 -2.86 22.18 4.59
N ARG A 81 -1.83 21.52 4.06
CA ARG A 81 -1.58 21.34 2.61
C ARG A 81 -1.35 22.62 1.81
N GLU A 82 -1.07 23.74 2.46
CA GLU A 82 -0.76 25.02 1.83
C GLU A 82 0.72 25.08 1.46
N PHE A 83 1.10 24.38 0.39
CA PHE A 83 2.50 24.24 -0.04
C PHE A 83 2.99 25.31 -1.04
N LYS A 84 2.15 26.27 -1.42
CA LYS A 84 2.46 27.28 -2.45
C LYS A 84 2.81 28.62 -1.84
N ASN A 85 3.59 29.43 -2.57
CA ASN A 85 3.93 30.82 -2.24
C ASN A 85 4.57 31.01 -0.85
N ARG A 86 5.36 30.02 -0.41
CA ARG A 86 6.10 30.06 0.85
C ARG A 86 7.44 30.74 0.66
N GLN A 87 8.05 31.17 1.76
CA GLN A 87 9.40 31.71 1.81
C GLN A 87 10.39 30.63 2.26
N GLN A 88 11.67 30.86 1.96
CA GLN A 88 12.75 30.00 2.44
C GLN A 88 12.68 29.84 3.97
N ASN A 89 12.84 28.61 4.47
CA ASN A 89 12.74 28.25 5.88
C ASN A 89 11.39 28.57 6.56
N GLU A 90 10.34 28.96 5.82
CA GLU A 90 9.02 29.17 6.42
C GLU A 90 8.40 27.84 6.85
N ALA A 91 8.51 26.83 5.99
CA ALA A 91 7.96 25.51 6.23
C ALA A 91 8.88 24.42 5.67
N LEU A 92 9.26 23.50 6.54
CA LEU A 92 10.04 22.32 6.22
C LEU A 92 9.16 21.09 6.37
N VAL A 93 9.34 20.12 5.48
CA VAL A 93 8.70 18.81 5.56
C VAL A 93 9.75 17.75 5.87
N THR A 94 9.40 16.76 6.69
CA THR A 94 10.27 15.62 6.98
C THR A 94 9.54 14.30 6.81
N ASP A 95 10.27 13.32 6.29
CA ASP A 95 9.80 11.95 6.10
C ASP A 95 10.95 10.96 6.29
N ILE A 96 10.60 9.69 6.51
CA ILE A 96 11.54 8.56 6.54
C ILE A 96 11.17 7.59 5.42
N THR A 97 12.15 7.35 4.55
CA THR A 97 12.03 6.33 3.50
C THR A 97 13.06 5.22 3.71
N TYR A 98 12.87 4.10 3.03
CA TYR A 98 13.83 3.00 3.03
C TYR A 98 14.53 2.91 1.68
N LEU A 99 15.84 2.68 1.74
CA LEU A 99 16.72 2.52 0.59
C LEU A 99 17.23 1.08 0.56
N ARG A 100 17.25 0.49 -0.63
CA ARG A 100 17.79 -0.86 -0.83
C ARG A 100 19.29 -0.80 -1.07
N PHE A 101 20.06 -1.46 -0.22
CA PHE A 101 21.50 -1.69 -0.39
C PHE A 101 21.76 -3.18 -0.67
N GLN A 102 22.98 -3.51 -1.11
CA GLN A 102 23.39 -4.89 -1.35
C GLN A 102 23.27 -5.76 -0.09
N GLU A 103 23.62 -5.19 1.06
CA GLU A 103 23.59 -5.85 2.39
C GLU A 103 22.22 -5.80 3.08
N GLY A 104 21.18 -5.33 2.39
CA GLY A 104 19.83 -5.17 2.95
C GLY A 104 19.35 -3.71 2.94
N PHE A 105 18.29 -3.42 3.71
CA PHE A 105 17.70 -2.08 3.72
C PHE A 105 18.41 -1.14 4.69
N ARG A 106 18.32 0.16 4.38
CA ARG A 106 18.68 1.28 5.26
C ARG A 106 17.52 2.26 5.29
N TYR A 107 17.42 3.04 6.36
CA TYR A 107 16.43 4.09 6.51
C TYR A 107 17.11 5.44 6.29
N LEU A 108 16.46 6.30 5.50
CA LEU A 108 16.87 7.65 5.20
C LEU A 108 15.82 8.59 5.79
N SER A 109 16.21 9.40 6.76
CA SER A 109 15.42 10.54 7.22
C SER A 109 15.86 11.78 6.47
N VAL A 110 14.89 12.56 5.98
CA VAL A 110 15.11 13.75 5.14
C VAL A 110 14.32 14.91 5.72
N VAL A 111 14.89 16.11 5.63
CA VAL A 111 14.17 17.38 5.79
C VAL A 111 14.31 18.15 4.48
N GLN A 112 13.19 18.58 3.92
CA GLN A 112 13.09 19.31 2.67
C GLN A 112 12.41 20.66 2.92
N ASP A 113 12.96 21.71 2.32
CA ASP A 113 12.32 23.03 2.26
C ASP A 113 11.31 23.06 1.12
N ILE A 114 10.05 23.38 1.43
CA ILE A 114 8.98 23.37 0.44
C ILE A 114 9.04 24.59 -0.50
N TYR A 115 9.82 25.63 -0.15
CA TYR A 115 10.02 26.80 -1.00
C TYR A 115 10.65 26.43 -2.35
N ASN A 116 11.76 25.69 -2.32
CA ASN A 116 12.59 25.38 -3.48
C ASN A 116 12.82 23.87 -3.69
N ASN A 117 12.19 23.02 -2.88
CA ASN A 117 12.39 21.57 -2.85
C ASN A 117 13.82 21.11 -2.51
N GLU A 118 14.61 21.97 -1.88
CA GLU A 118 15.96 21.62 -1.46
C GLU A 118 15.92 20.67 -0.26
N VAL A 119 16.74 19.62 -0.30
CA VAL A 119 17.00 18.79 0.86
C VAL A 119 18.01 19.49 1.76
N VAL A 120 17.53 19.98 2.90
CA VAL A 120 18.29 20.85 3.80
C VAL A 120 19.01 20.08 4.91
N SER A 121 18.51 18.89 5.25
CA SER A 121 19.16 17.94 6.16
C SER A 121 18.75 16.52 5.83
N TRP A 122 19.64 15.56 6.07
CA TRP A 122 19.34 14.15 5.91
C TRP A 122 20.31 13.30 6.72
N LYS A 123 19.87 12.09 7.11
CA LYS A 123 20.72 11.07 7.73
C LYS A 123 20.29 9.68 7.32
N ILE A 124 21.25 8.76 7.21
CA ILE A 124 21.00 7.33 6.92
C ILE A 124 21.35 6.50 8.15
N SER A 125 20.52 5.51 8.47
CA SER A 125 20.76 4.53 9.53
C SER A 125 20.37 3.11 9.10
N LYS A 126 20.90 2.11 9.80
CA LYS A 126 20.43 0.71 9.72
C LYS A 126 19.09 0.51 10.42
N ARG A 127 18.69 1.43 11.31
CA ARG A 127 17.50 1.34 12.15
C ARG A 127 16.55 2.50 11.85
N ASN A 128 15.25 2.21 11.99
CA ASN A 128 14.19 3.21 11.94
C ASN A 128 13.75 3.54 13.36
N ASP A 129 14.48 4.42 14.02
CA ASP A 129 14.30 4.79 15.43
C ASP A 129 14.24 6.32 15.60
N ASN A 130 13.98 6.77 16.83
CA ASN A 130 13.89 8.19 17.15
C ASN A 130 15.25 8.89 16.98
N GLU A 131 16.35 8.19 17.25
CA GLU A 131 17.71 8.73 17.15
C GLU A 131 18.00 9.20 15.71
N LEU A 132 17.62 8.40 14.71
CA LEU A 132 17.73 8.80 13.30
C LEU A 132 17.07 10.16 13.01
N VAL A 133 15.85 10.39 13.51
CA VAL A 133 15.12 11.64 13.27
C VAL A 133 15.73 12.79 14.07
N LEU A 134 16.01 12.58 15.36
CA LEU A 134 16.58 13.59 16.24
C LEU A 134 17.92 14.11 15.72
N ASP A 135 18.77 13.21 15.24
CA ASP A 135 20.05 13.58 14.64
C ASP A 135 19.88 14.36 13.33
N THR A 136 18.87 14.02 12.54
CA THR A 136 18.56 14.76 11.30
C THR A 136 18.12 16.19 11.60
N ILE A 137 17.33 16.39 12.65
CA ILE A 137 16.91 17.73 13.12
C ILE A 137 18.07 18.49 13.76
N GLU A 138 18.94 17.83 14.52
CA GLU A 138 20.16 18.44 15.06
C GLU A 138 21.07 18.96 13.93
N MET A 139 21.31 18.13 12.90
CA MET A 139 22.09 18.53 11.72
C MET A 139 21.45 19.69 10.96
N LEU A 140 20.11 19.80 10.96
CA LEU A 140 19.40 20.93 10.37
C LEU A 140 19.70 22.23 11.15
N ALA A 141 19.54 22.19 12.47
CA ALA A 141 19.73 23.35 13.34
C ALA A 141 21.18 23.87 13.33
N GLN A 142 22.15 23.00 13.06
CA GLN A 142 23.55 23.39 12.86
C GLN A 142 23.82 24.10 11.53
N LYS A 143 22.98 23.86 10.51
CA LYS A 143 23.17 24.41 9.16
C LYS A 143 22.31 25.64 8.87
N ARG A 144 21.17 25.78 9.54
CA ARG A 144 20.18 26.83 9.28
C ARG A 144 19.59 27.34 10.60
N ASP A 145 19.33 28.65 10.66
CA ASP A 145 18.46 29.20 11.70
C ASP A 145 17.01 28.85 11.34
N VAL A 146 16.42 27.97 12.15
CA VAL A 146 15.07 27.41 11.94
C VAL A 146 14.09 27.87 13.02
N ARG A 147 14.42 28.95 13.74
CA ARG A 147 13.51 29.54 14.73
C ARG A 147 12.25 30.04 14.06
N GLY A 148 11.09 29.59 14.56
CA GLY A 148 9.78 29.95 14.01
C GLY A 148 9.41 29.23 12.73
N THR A 149 10.25 28.32 12.23
CA THR A 149 9.96 27.47 11.07
C THR A 149 8.90 26.42 11.42
N ILE A 150 7.93 26.23 10.52
CA ILE A 150 6.99 25.11 10.63
C ILE A 150 7.70 23.83 10.21
N LEU A 151 7.76 22.83 11.09
CA LEU A 151 8.25 21.49 10.76
C LEU A 151 7.07 20.52 10.65
N HIS A 152 6.75 20.11 9.42
CA HIS A 152 5.64 19.21 9.12
C HIS A 152 6.13 17.77 8.91
N SER A 153 5.48 16.82 9.58
CA SER A 153 5.75 15.39 9.50
C SER A 153 4.44 14.60 9.49
N ASP A 154 4.52 13.30 9.21
CA ASP A 154 3.41 12.41 9.52
C ASP A 154 3.27 12.19 11.04
N GLN A 155 2.24 11.45 11.47
CA GLN A 155 2.06 11.11 12.88
C GLN A 155 2.61 9.71 13.22
N GLY A 156 3.75 9.34 12.63
CA GLY A 156 4.53 8.16 12.99
C GLY A 156 5.01 8.21 14.44
N PHE A 157 5.42 7.06 14.99
CA PHE A 157 5.82 6.97 16.41
C PHE A 157 7.05 7.83 16.73
N GLN A 158 7.93 8.06 15.74
CA GLN A 158 9.13 8.87 15.86
C GLN A 158 8.76 10.34 16.11
N TYR A 159 7.89 10.86 15.25
CA TYR A 159 7.42 12.25 15.27
C TYR A 159 6.39 12.53 16.38
N THR A 160 5.79 11.49 16.96
CA THR A 160 4.89 11.60 18.12
C THR A 160 5.57 11.31 19.46
N SER A 161 6.88 11.05 19.46
CA SER A 161 7.64 10.76 20.67
C SER A 161 7.88 12.01 21.53
N HIS A 162 7.97 11.84 22.86
CA HIS A 162 8.32 12.92 23.78
C HIS A 162 9.69 13.54 23.46
N ALA A 163 10.66 12.73 23.06
CA ALA A 163 12.00 13.22 22.73
C ALA A 163 11.98 14.14 21.50
N TYR A 164 11.21 13.78 20.46
CA TYR A 164 11.03 14.63 19.29
C TYR A 164 10.32 15.93 19.65
N ASN A 165 9.24 15.86 20.44
CA ASN A 165 8.51 17.04 20.88
C ASN A 165 9.33 17.97 21.80
N TYR A 166 10.24 17.43 22.62
CA TYR A 166 11.15 18.25 23.43
C TYR A 166 12.23 18.93 22.60
N LYS A 167 12.62 18.33 21.47
CA LYS A 167 13.66 18.83 20.58
C LYS A 167 13.18 19.96 19.66
N CYS A 168 11.92 19.93 19.24
CA CYS A 168 11.30 20.88 18.31
C CYS A 168 10.53 21.96 19.06
#